data_AF-A0A4R8H821-F1
#
_entry.id   AF-A0A4R8H821-F1
#
_cell.length_a   1.000
_cell.length_b   1.000
_cell.length_c   1.000
_cell.angle_alpha   90.00
_cell.angle_beta   90.00
_cell.angle_gamma   90.00
#
_symmetry.space_group_name_H-M   'P 1'
#
loop_
_entity.id
_entity.type
_entity.pdbx_description
1 polymer ?
#
loop_
_entity_poly.entity_id
_entity_poly.type
_entity_poly.pdbx_seq_one_letter_code
_entity_poly.pdbx_strand_id
1 'polypeptide(L)'
;MKIYLDTDELYQDELYEHKLAVILGRGKRLKKMLQTFPTEYDFKKASLSRIAKVINIENKDSKILAQLKELDKTYQRLTKPKFDINLSKKPKSEVIMCIDTEYLWSDLDSIQYAIKSKKGWKTGIIFTNDEIAPSVDIKEGINILMDIITLVQPDIFVGHNFNCDITVLEKAYGAKLKPLHNYDDTMHMIRKSNVANIIGGASLDNIIESIFADNTIGLFNAYQNLDLFIKYGLKDAIYPIYAREYFMTGSVPEIKDKIKLNNIVRPETWDLIQFDSISLRRKINE
;
A
#
# COMPACT_ATOMS: atom_id res chain seq x y z
N MET A 1 5.20 0.37 -18.93
CA MET A 1 4.32 -0.82 -18.85
C MET A 1 3.00 -0.37 -18.25
N LYS A 2 1.90 -0.35 -19.02
CA LYS A 2 0.56 -0.21 -18.44
C LYS A 2 0.21 -1.60 -17.92
N ILE A 3 -0.20 -1.73 -16.66
CA ILE A 3 -0.76 -2.98 -16.15
C ILE A 3 -2.16 -3.11 -16.76
N TYR A 4 -2.20 -3.45 -18.04
CA TYR A 4 -3.32 -4.21 -18.54
C TYR A 4 -3.15 -5.58 -17.89
N LEU A 5 -4.17 -6.07 -17.19
CA LEU A 5 -4.38 -7.51 -17.22
C LEU A 5 -4.44 -7.83 -18.71
N ASP A 6 -3.39 -8.45 -19.27
CA ASP A 6 -3.56 -9.20 -20.50
C ASP A 6 -4.54 -10.31 -20.14
N THR A 7 -5.82 -10.01 -20.28
CA THR A 7 -6.90 -10.99 -20.13
C THR A 7 -6.77 -12.11 -21.16
N ASP A 8 -5.84 -11.96 -22.10
CA ASP A 8 -5.45 -12.93 -23.12
C ASP A 8 -4.56 -14.05 -22.54
N GLU A 9 -3.95 -13.89 -21.36
CA GLU A 9 -3.10 -14.91 -20.72
C GLU A 9 -3.78 -15.73 -19.60
N LEU A 10 -4.96 -15.32 -19.11
CA LEU A 10 -5.71 -16.11 -18.12
C LEU A 10 -6.42 -17.27 -18.82
N TYR A 11 -6.20 -18.51 -18.35
CA TYR A 11 -7.04 -19.63 -18.76
C TYR A 11 -8.51 -19.31 -18.44
N GLN A 12 -9.46 -19.74 -19.29
CA GLN A 12 -10.88 -19.36 -19.15
C GLN A 12 -11.46 -19.63 -17.75
N ASP A 13 -10.98 -20.68 -17.08
CA ASP A 13 -11.39 -21.05 -15.73
C ASP A 13 -10.84 -20.08 -14.66
N GLU A 14 -9.60 -19.61 -14.82
CA GLU A 14 -8.99 -18.61 -13.93
C GLU A 14 -9.69 -17.25 -14.07
N LEU A 15 -10.08 -16.87 -15.29
CA LEU A 15 -10.85 -15.66 -15.54
C LEU A 15 -12.25 -15.74 -14.90
N TYR A 16 -12.92 -16.89 -15.00
CA TYR A 16 -14.23 -17.09 -14.38
C TYR A 16 -14.17 -17.00 -12.86
N GLU A 17 -13.22 -17.70 -12.24
CA GLU A 17 -12.99 -17.61 -10.80
C GLU A 17 -12.71 -16.17 -10.38
N HIS A 18 -11.86 -15.46 -11.12
CA HIS A 18 -11.53 -14.07 -10.83
C HIS A 18 -12.76 -13.15 -10.92
N LYS A 19 -13.59 -13.29 -11.96
CA LYS A 19 -14.85 -12.53 -12.12
C LYS A 19 -15.75 -12.70 -10.90
N LEU A 20 -15.92 -13.92 -10.42
CA LEU A 20 -16.69 -14.19 -9.22
C LEU A 20 -16.03 -13.63 -7.96
N ALA A 21 -14.70 -13.76 -7.83
CA ALA A 21 -13.94 -13.27 -6.68
C ALA A 21 -14.04 -11.75 -6.52
N VAL A 22 -14.02 -10.99 -7.63
CA VAL A 22 -14.19 -9.53 -7.61
C VAL A 22 -15.55 -9.10 -7.04
N ILE A 23 -16.60 -9.91 -7.23
CA ILE A 23 -17.96 -9.60 -6.75
C ILE A 23 -18.22 -10.18 -5.36
N LEU A 24 -17.74 -11.40 -5.09
CA LEU A 24 -18.08 -12.17 -3.88
C LEU A 24 -17.00 -12.14 -2.80
N GLY A 25 -15.79 -11.70 -3.14
CA GLY A 25 -14.59 -11.90 -2.34
C GLY A 25 -14.07 -13.33 -2.40
N ARG A 26 -12.82 -13.54 -1.97
CA ARG A 26 -12.14 -14.85 -1.92
C ARG A 26 -12.54 -15.65 -0.68
N GLY A 27 -13.81 -16.02 -0.58
CA GLY A 27 -14.36 -16.64 0.63
C GLY A 27 -15.33 -17.80 0.39
N LYS A 28 -16.06 -18.18 1.43
CA LYS A 28 -17.01 -19.33 1.41
C LYS A 28 -18.02 -19.23 0.26
N ARG A 29 -18.46 -18.03 -0.12
CA ARG A 29 -19.41 -17.80 -1.23
C ARG A 29 -18.80 -18.17 -2.57
N LEU A 30 -17.58 -17.71 -2.86
CA LEU A 30 -16.84 -18.09 -4.07
C LEU A 30 -16.66 -19.60 -4.15
N LYS A 31 -16.20 -20.24 -3.07
CA LYS A 31 -16.01 -21.70 -3.03
C LYS A 31 -17.29 -22.46 -3.35
N LYS A 32 -18.42 -22.07 -2.75
CA LYS A 32 -19.74 -22.69 -3.03
C LYS A 32 -20.18 -22.49 -4.49
N MET A 33 -19.90 -21.32 -5.06
CA MET A 33 -20.20 -21.02 -6.46
C MET A 33 -19.41 -21.92 -7.39
N LEU A 34 -18.08 -21.99 -7.24
CA LEU A 34 -17.21 -22.83 -8.09
C LEU A 34 -17.53 -24.32 -7.94
N GLN A 35 -17.92 -24.77 -6.74
CA GLN A 35 -18.35 -26.16 -6.54
C GLN A 35 -19.69 -26.50 -7.21
N THR A 36 -20.61 -25.54 -7.25
CA THR A 36 -21.97 -25.76 -7.80
C THR A 36 -22.03 -25.48 -9.31
N PHE A 37 -21.22 -24.54 -9.76
CA PHE A 37 -21.09 -24.07 -11.15
C PHE A 37 -19.59 -24.05 -11.48
N PRO A 38 -19.01 -25.19 -11.89
CA PRO A 38 -17.58 -25.28 -12.16
C PRO A 38 -17.13 -24.38 -13.31
N THR A 39 -18.01 -24.13 -14.28
CA THR A 39 -17.72 -23.29 -15.44
C THR A 39 -18.59 -22.04 -15.51
N GLU A 40 -18.12 -21.02 -16.24
CA GLU A 40 -18.90 -19.82 -16.51
C GLU A 40 -20.20 -20.13 -17.28
N TYR A 41 -20.18 -21.17 -18.13
CA TYR A 41 -21.34 -21.64 -18.87
C TYR A 41 -22.44 -22.19 -17.94
N ASP A 42 -22.06 -23.02 -16.95
CA ASP A 42 -23.00 -23.55 -15.96
C ASP A 42 -23.64 -22.44 -15.13
N PHE A 43 -22.83 -21.44 -14.77
CA PHE A 43 -23.29 -20.25 -14.04
C PHE A 43 -24.26 -19.42 -14.87
N LYS A 44 -23.92 -19.11 -16.13
CA LYS A 44 -24.77 -18.29 -17.02
C LYS A 44 -26.10 -18.96 -17.38
N LYS A 45 -26.16 -20.30 -17.34
CA LYS A 45 -27.40 -21.06 -17.50
C LYS A 45 -28.26 -21.12 -16.24
N ALA A 46 -27.69 -20.86 -15.07
CA ALA A 46 -28.41 -20.95 -13.81
C ALA A 46 -29.39 -19.79 -13.64
N SER A 47 -30.58 -20.07 -13.09
CA SER A 47 -31.52 -19.01 -12.72
C SER A 47 -30.96 -18.20 -11.54
N LEU A 48 -31.32 -16.91 -11.48
CA LEU A 48 -30.87 -16.03 -10.40
C LEU A 48 -31.32 -16.54 -9.02
N SER A 49 -32.49 -17.18 -8.93
CA SER A 49 -32.97 -17.84 -7.72
C SER A 49 -32.07 -19.00 -7.27
N ARG A 50 -31.54 -19.79 -8.22
CA ARG A 50 -30.60 -20.88 -7.92
C ARG A 50 -29.27 -20.30 -7.42
N ILE A 51 -28.75 -19.28 -8.09
CA ILE A 51 -27.54 -18.56 -7.67
C ILE A 51 -27.71 -18.02 -6.25
N ALA A 52 -28.81 -17.31 -5.97
CA ALA A 52 -29.13 -16.75 -4.66
C ALA A 52 -29.15 -17.80 -3.54
N LYS A 53 -29.73 -18.97 -3.81
CA LYS A 53 -29.75 -20.11 -2.88
C LYS A 53 -28.34 -20.62 -2.55
N VAL A 54 -27.44 -20.72 -3.54
CA VAL A 54 -26.06 -21.20 -3.35
C VAL A 54 -25.26 -20.28 -2.42
N ILE A 55 -25.40 -18.96 -2.58
CA ILE A 55 -24.66 -17.97 -1.78
C ILE A 55 -25.42 -17.48 -0.54
N ASN A 56 -26.59 -18.07 -0.26
CA ASN A 56 -27.46 -17.77 0.87
C ASN A 56 -27.89 -16.29 0.94
N ILE A 57 -28.44 -15.77 -0.16
CA ILE A 57 -29.05 -14.44 -0.23
C ILE A 57 -30.55 -14.59 -0.39
N GLU A 58 -31.32 -14.11 0.59
CA GLU A 58 -32.79 -14.17 0.57
C GLU A 58 -33.40 -12.96 -0.16
N ASN A 59 -32.78 -11.79 -0.05
CA ASN A 59 -33.22 -10.58 -0.74
C ASN A 59 -32.86 -10.64 -2.23
N LYS A 60 -33.88 -10.79 -3.08
CA LYS A 60 -33.75 -10.86 -4.54
C LYS A 60 -33.21 -9.57 -5.17
N ASP A 61 -33.39 -8.43 -4.49
CA ASP A 61 -32.93 -7.11 -4.94
C ASP A 61 -31.54 -6.75 -4.40
N SER A 62 -30.81 -7.73 -3.84
CA SER A 62 -29.46 -7.45 -3.32
C SER A 62 -28.53 -6.97 -4.43
N LYS A 63 -27.68 -5.99 -4.09
CA LYS A 63 -26.62 -5.47 -4.97
C LYS A 63 -25.73 -6.58 -5.53
N ILE A 64 -25.43 -7.60 -4.74
CA ILE A 64 -24.59 -8.74 -5.14
C ILE A 64 -25.29 -9.55 -6.25
N LEU A 65 -26.58 -9.85 -6.11
CA LEU A 65 -27.32 -10.59 -7.14
C LEU A 65 -27.45 -9.78 -8.44
N ALA A 66 -27.70 -8.47 -8.34
CA ALA A 66 -27.70 -7.59 -9.50
C ALA A 66 -26.33 -7.60 -10.23
N GLN A 67 -25.24 -7.55 -9.46
CA GLN A 67 -23.87 -7.63 -9.98
C GLN A 67 -23.57 -8.98 -10.66
N LEU A 68 -23.96 -10.09 -10.03
CA LEU A 68 -23.79 -11.44 -10.58
C LEU A 68 -24.60 -11.68 -11.86
N LYS A 69 -25.83 -11.13 -11.93
CA LYS A 69 -26.67 -11.20 -13.14
C LYS A 69 -25.98 -10.59 -14.35
N GLU A 70 -25.20 -9.54 -14.15
CA GLU A 70 -24.42 -8.86 -15.17
C GLU A 70 -22.91 -9.13 -15.00
N LEU A 71 -22.52 -10.39 -14.78
CA LEU A 71 -21.15 -10.79 -14.40
C LEU A 71 -20.06 -10.08 -15.21
N ASP A 72 -20.10 -10.17 -16.54
CA ASP A 72 -19.07 -9.61 -17.41
C ASP A 72 -19.02 -8.07 -17.36
N LYS A 73 -20.18 -7.42 -17.44
CA LYS A 73 -20.27 -5.94 -17.39
C LYS A 73 -19.82 -5.42 -16.03
N THR A 74 -20.22 -6.11 -14.96
CA THR A 74 -19.80 -5.78 -13.59
C THR A 74 -18.31 -5.96 -13.44
N TYR A 75 -17.75 -7.07 -13.90
CA TYR A 75 -16.32 -7.33 -13.86
C TYR A 75 -15.56 -6.22 -14.57
N GLN A 76 -15.87 -5.94 -15.84
CA GLN A 76 -15.23 -4.86 -16.61
C GLN A 76 -15.31 -3.51 -15.89
N ARG A 77 -16.46 -3.18 -15.29
CA ARG A 77 -16.63 -1.92 -14.53
C ARG A 77 -15.77 -1.86 -13.27
N LEU A 78 -15.58 -3.00 -12.60
CA LEU A 78 -14.84 -3.11 -11.34
C LEU A 78 -13.33 -3.31 -11.55
N THR A 79 -12.90 -3.80 -12.71
CA THR A 79 -11.47 -4.02 -13.04
C THR A 79 -10.91 -3.04 -14.05
N LYS A 80 -11.73 -2.17 -14.65
CA LYS A 80 -11.21 -1.06 -15.47
C LYS A 80 -10.51 -0.04 -14.56
N PRO A 81 -9.19 0.18 -14.71
CA PRO A 81 -8.48 1.18 -13.93
C PRO A 81 -9.06 2.58 -14.13
N LYS A 82 -9.10 3.36 -13.05
CA LYS A 82 -9.54 4.75 -13.04
C LYS A 82 -8.42 5.62 -12.46
N PHE A 83 -7.47 5.95 -13.32
CA PHE A 83 -6.41 6.90 -12.98
C PHE A 83 -6.97 8.32 -13.10
N ASP A 84 -6.79 9.12 -12.05
CA ASP A 84 -7.28 10.49 -11.99
C ASP A 84 -6.38 11.30 -11.05
N ILE A 85 -5.92 12.46 -11.53
CA ILE A 85 -5.12 13.39 -10.73
C ILE A 85 -5.86 13.83 -9.46
N ASN A 86 -7.20 13.88 -9.50
CA ASN A 86 -8.04 14.28 -8.37
C ASN A 86 -8.15 13.20 -7.28
N LEU A 87 -7.50 12.05 -7.44
CA LEU A 87 -7.29 11.12 -6.34
C LEU A 87 -6.35 11.69 -5.27
N SER A 88 -5.52 12.67 -5.62
CA SER A 88 -4.72 13.45 -4.68
C SER A 88 -5.42 14.75 -4.28
N LYS A 89 -5.31 15.13 -3.01
CA LYS A 89 -5.72 16.44 -2.50
C LYS A 89 -4.88 17.59 -3.05
N LYS A 90 -3.62 17.30 -3.44
CA LYS A 90 -2.69 18.31 -3.98
C LYS A 90 -1.89 17.73 -5.15
N PRO A 91 -2.50 17.61 -6.34
CA PRO A 91 -1.89 16.88 -7.46
C PRO A 91 -0.55 17.44 -7.95
N LYS A 92 -0.35 18.76 -7.80
CA LYS A 92 0.84 19.49 -8.25
C LYS A 92 1.89 19.72 -7.15
N SER A 93 1.88 18.93 -6.07
CA SER A 93 2.88 19.02 -4.99
C SER A 93 4.30 18.91 -5.53
N GLU A 94 5.17 19.83 -5.12
CA GLU A 94 6.60 19.81 -5.42
C GLU A 94 7.42 19.13 -4.33
N VAL A 95 6.93 19.17 -3.09
CA VAL A 95 7.55 18.51 -1.93
C VAL A 95 6.54 17.54 -1.31
N ILE A 96 6.83 16.25 -1.45
CA ILE A 96 5.98 15.18 -0.93
C ILE A 96 6.73 14.51 0.21
N MET A 97 6.09 14.37 1.38
CA MET A 97 6.67 13.65 2.51
C MET A 97 5.79 12.46 2.87
N CYS A 98 6.41 11.32 3.13
CA CYS A 98 5.77 10.15 3.71
C CYS A 98 6.41 9.88 5.06
N ILE A 99 5.57 9.45 5.99
CA ILE A 99 5.98 9.02 7.33
C ILE A 99 5.39 7.64 7.52
N ASP A 100 6.16 6.77 8.14
CA ASP A 100 5.77 5.42 8.51
C ASP A 100 6.26 5.16 9.94
N THR A 101 5.54 4.31 10.68
CA THR A 101 5.85 4.01 12.08
C THR A 101 5.86 2.52 12.35
N GLU A 102 6.82 2.11 13.18
CA GLU A 102 6.91 0.75 13.70
C GLU A 102 6.65 0.74 15.21
N TYR A 103 5.91 -0.26 15.71
CA TYR A 103 5.42 -0.31 17.10
C TYR A 103 5.11 -1.75 17.59
N LEU A 104 5.93 -2.73 17.19
CA LEU A 104 5.74 -4.13 17.59
C LEU A 104 6.20 -4.43 19.03
N TRP A 105 7.30 -3.83 19.47
CA TRP A 105 7.93 -4.14 20.77
C TRP A 105 7.71 -3.05 21.83
N SER A 106 7.27 -1.86 21.43
CA SER A 106 6.96 -0.76 22.33
C SER A 106 5.78 0.09 21.81
N ASP A 107 5.41 1.15 22.54
CA ASP A 107 4.38 2.10 22.09
C ASP A 107 4.77 2.83 20.79
N LEU A 108 6.07 2.95 20.50
CA LEU A 108 6.65 3.45 19.26
C LEU A 108 8.11 3.01 19.20
N ASP A 109 8.45 2.15 18.26
CA ASP A 109 9.80 1.60 18.08
C ASP A 109 10.68 2.50 17.21
N SER A 110 10.09 3.02 16.12
CA SER A 110 10.78 3.94 15.22
C SER A 110 9.82 4.71 14.32
N ILE A 111 10.34 5.81 13.77
CA ILE A 111 9.67 6.65 12.78
C ILE A 111 10.57 6.73 11.55
N GLN A 112 10.05 6.31 10.40
CA GLN A 112 10.70 6.40 9.11
C GLN A 112 10.07 7.55 8.33
N TYR A 113 10.88 8.22 7.52
CA TYR A 113 10.36 9.23 6.61
C TYR A 113 11.09 9.25 5.28
N ALA A 114 10.35 9.61 4.24
CA ALA A 114 10.87 9.84 2.91
C ALA A 114 10.30 11.14 2.34
N ILE A 115 11.17 11.95 1.74
CA ILE A 115 10.83 13.23 1.15
C ILE A 115 11.27 13.20 -0.31
N LYS A 116 10.32 13.36 -1.23
CA LYS A 116 10.57 13.51 -2.67
C LYS A 116 10.38 14.97 -3.07
N SER A 117 11.39 15.55 -3.70
CA SER A 117 11.33 16.92 -4.24
C SER A 117 12.12 17.05 -5.55
N LYS A 118 12.09 18.24 -6.17
CA LYS A 118 12.96 18.59 -7.31
C LYS A 118 14.46 18.43 -7.00
N LYS A 119 14.86 18.54 -5.72
CA LYS A 119 16.25 18.34 -5.27
C LYS A 119 16.62 16.86 -5.11
N GLY A 120 15.69 15.95 -5.37
CA GLY A 120 15.86 14.52 -5.18
C GLY A 120 15.18 14.00 -3.92
N TRP A 121 15.68 12.85 -3.44
CA TRP A 121 15.15 12.15 -2.28
C TRP A 121 15.94 12.53 -1.03
N LYS A 122 15.23 12.66 0.09
CA LYS A 122 15.81 12.65 1.43
C LYS A 122 15.06 11.61 2.26
N THR A 123 15.78 10.73 2.95
CA THR A 123 15.18 9.74 3.84
C THR A 123 15.85 9.73 5.19
N GLY A 124 15.13 9.25 6.20
CA GLY A 124 15.74 9.03 7.49
C GLY A 124 14.89 8.18 8.41
N ILE A 125 15.49 7.84 9.54
CA ILE A 125 14.88 7.07 10.60
C ILE A 125 15.20 7.70 11.96
N ILE A 126 14.20 7.66 12.84
CA ILE A 126 14.28 8.10 14.22
C ILE A 126 13.92 6.86 15.06
N PHE A 127 14.90 6.29 15.75
CA PHE A 127 14.65 5.19 16.69
C PHE A 127 14.16 5.75 18.02
N THR A 128 13.18 5.08 18.61
CA THR A 128 12.62 5.42 19.93
C THR A 128 12.59 4.23 20.89
N ASN A 129 13.19 3.11 20.49
CA ASN A 129 13.38 1.91 21.30
C ASN A 129 14.84 1.46 21.26
N ASP A 130 15.53 1.59 22.39
CA ASP A 130 16.95 1.21 22.58
C ASP A 130 17.20 -0.30 22.45
N GLU A 131 16.16 -1.15 22.51
CA GLU A 131 16.28 -2.58 22.26
C GLU A 131 16.53 -2.91 20.78
N ILE A 132 16.22 -1.97 19.88
CA ILE A 132 16.42 -2.14 18.43
C ILE A 132 17.73 -1.49 17.97
N ALA A 133 17.96 -0.24 18.36
CA ALA A 133 19.13 0.55 18.01
C ALA A 133 19.25 1.75 18.96
N PRO A 134 20.44 2.40 19.08
CA PRO A 134 20.58 3.64 19.83
C PRO A 134 19.45 4.64 19.50
N SER A 135 18.71 5.05 20.52
CA SER A 135 17.44 5.76 20.35
C SER A 135 17.37 7.06 21.14
N VAL A 136 16.31 7.82 20.89
CA VAL A 136 15.85 8.95 21.69
C VAL A 136 14.59 8.54 22.43
N ASP A 137 14.15 9.29 23.44
CA ASP A 137 12.83 9.04 23.99
C ASP A 137 11.72 9.33 22.97
N ILE A 138 10.57 8.68 23.13
CA ILE A 138 9.43 8.78 22.19
C ILE A 138 9.04 10.24 21.91
N LYS A 139 8.98 11.08 22.94
CA LYS A 139 8.55 12.47 22.79
C LYS A 139 9.63 13.31 22.08
N GLU A 140 10.90 13.11 22.42
CA GLU A 140 12.03 13.70 21.71
C GLU A 140 12.02 13.29 20.24
N GLY A 141 11.82 12.00 19.93
CA GLY A 141 11.74 11.50 18.55
C GLY A 141 10.61 12.16 17.75
N ILE A 142 9.43 12.31 18.34
CA ILE A 142 8.31 13.00 17.70
C ILE A 142 8.61 14.50 17.54
N ASN A 143 9.24 15.16 18.51
CA ASN A 143 9.66 16.56 18.37
C ASN A 143 10.65 16.75 17.22
N ILE A 144 11.62 15.85 17.07
CA ILE A 144 12.57 15.85 15.95
C ILE A 144 11.84 15.69 14.62
N LEU A 145 10.86 14.78 14.53
CA LEU A 145 10.01 14.65 13.35
C LEU A 145 9.29 15.98 13.04
N MET A 146 8.73 16.64 14.05
CA MET A 146 8.02 17.91 13.88
C MET A 146 8.95 19.05 13.42
N ASP A 147 10.20 19.06 13.88
CA ASP A 147 11.23 20.00 13.41
C ASP A 147 11.59 19.74 11.94
N ILE A 148 11.73 18.47 11.55
CA ILE A 148 11.94 18.08 10.15
C ILE A 148 10.77 18.54 9.28
N ILE A 149 9.52 18.30 9.72
CA ILE A 149 8.32 18.75 9.01
C ILE A 149 8.31 20.28 8.86
N THR A 150 8.66 21.00 9.93
CA THR A 150 8.71 22.47 9.94
C THR A 150 9.77 23.01 8.99
N LEU A 151 10.93 22.36 8.92
CA LEU A 151 12.02 22.73 8.02
C LEU A 151 11.69 22.42 6.54
N VAL A 152 11.07 21.27 6.29
CA VAL A 152 10.79 20.78 4.94
C VAL A 152 9.56 21.45 4.33
N GLN A 153 8.57 21.78 5.16
CA GLN A 153 7.27 22.34 4.75
C GLN A 153 6.64 21.53 3.60
N PRO A 154 6.34 20.23 3.80
CA PRO A 154 5.82 19.41 2.72
C PRO A 154 4.49 19.95 2.20
N ASP A 155 4.32 19.91 0.89
CA ASP A 155 3.07 20.32 0.25
C ASP A 155 1.91 19.41 0.65
N ILE A 156 2.21 18.12 0.77
CA ILE A 156 1.27 17.06 1.10
C ILE A 156 2.01 15.92 1.81
N PHE A 157 1.34 15.30 2.78
CA PHE A 157 1.76 14.01 3.31
C PHE A 157 1.18 12.87 2.49
N VAL A 158 1.89 11.76 2.41
CA VAL A 158 1.42 10.54 1.76
C VAL A 158 1.66 9.39 2.72
N GLY A 159 0.80 8.39 2.71
CA GLY A 159 1.06 7.15 3.42
C GLY A 159 0.14 6.04 2.92
N HIS A 160 0.30 4.84 3.46
CA HIS A 160 -0.57 3.72 3.18
C HIS A 160 -1.33 3.36 4.45
N ASN A 161 -2.65 3.63 4.48
CA ASN A 161 -3.42 3.55 5.72
C ASN A 161 -2.88 4.51 6.83
N PHE A 162 -2.44 5.70 6.41
CA PHE A 162 -1.69 6.67 7.22
C PHE A 162 -2.39 7.15 8.52
N ASN A 163 -3.71 6.92 8.64
CA ASN A 163 -4.40 7.16 9.90
C ASN A 163 -3.84 6.30 11.05
N CYS A 164 -3.32 5.11 10.75
CA CYS A 164 -2.68 4.26 11.75
C CYS A 164 -1.43 4.94 12.32
N ASP A 165 -0.52 5.41 11.46
CA ASP A 165 0.69 6.13 11.88
C ASP A 165 0.37 7.38 12.69
N ILE A 166 -0.59 8.19 12.21
CA ILE A 166 -1.05 9.37 12.95
C ILE A 166 -1.57 8.98 14.34
N THR A 167 -2.35 7.91 14.44
CA THR A 167 -2.91 7.45 15.72
C THR A 167 -1.82 7.00 16.67
N VAL A 168 -0.83 6.25 16.19
CA VAL A 168 0.32 5.80 16.98
C VAL A 168 1.11 7.01 17.49
N LEU A 169 1.49 7.93 16.60
CA LEU A 169 2.23 9.14 16.95
C LEU A 169 1.45 10.01 17.96
N GLU A 170 0.18 10.28 17.73
CA GLU A 170 -0.63 11.13 18.62
C GLU A 170 -0.88 10.49 19.98
N LYS A 171 -1.08 9.16 20.03
CA LYS A 171 -1.20 8.40 21.29
C LYS A 171 0.10 8.46 22.08
N ALA A 172 1.22 8.18 21.43
CA ALA A 172 2.54 8.16 22.05
C ALA A 172 2.98 9.56 22.51
N TYR A 173 2.63 10.60 21.75
CA TYR A 173 2.90 11.99 22.10
C TYR A 173 1.97 12.53 23.21
N GLY A 174 0.72 12.06 23.25
CA GLY A 174 -0.33 12.53 24.16
C GLY A 174 -1.05 13.79 23.68
N ALA A 175 -0.88 14.19 22.42
CA ALA A 175 -1.53 15.36 21.83
C ALA A 175 -1.68 15.23 20.31
N LYS A 176 -2.62 16.01 19.76
CA LYS A 176 -2.90 16.03 18.32
C LYS A 176 -1.76 16.69 17.52
N LEU A 177 -1.25 15.99 16.51
CA LEU A 177 -0.21 16.45 15.58
C LEU A 177 -0.86 17.04 14.32
N LYS A 178 -1.46 18.23 14.46
CA LYS A 178 -2.26 18.89 13.41
C LYS A 178 -1.66 18.86 12.00
N PRO A 179 -0.34 19.09 11.79
CA PRO A 179 0.24 19.10 10.44
C PRO A 179 0.02 17.80 9.67
N LEU A 180 -0.08 16.65 10.35
CA LEU A 180 -0.19 15.34 9.71
C LEU A 180 -1.58 15.07 9.10
N HIS A 181 -2.60 15.87 9.40
CA HIS A 181 -3.99 15.59 9.00
C HIS A 181 -4.34 16.03 7.56
N ASN A 182 -3.39 16.60 6.81
CA ASN A 182 -3.53 16.86 5.38
C ASN A 182 -2.65 15.91 4.56
N TYR A 183 -3.21 14.74 4.23
CA TYR A 183 -2.50 13.66 3.54
C TYR A 183 -3.32 13.00 2.43
N ASP A 184 -2.62 12.37 1.49
CA ASP A 184 -3.15 11.39 0.56
C ASP A 184 -2.93 9.97 1.10
N ASP A 185 -4.00 9.19 1.18
CA ASP A 185 -3.93 7.79 1.61
C ASP A 185 -3.98 6.86 0.40
N THR A 186 -2.86 6.21 0.12
CA THR A 186 -2.73 5.31 -1.03
C THR A 186 -3.64 4.09 -0.92
N MET A 187 -4.04 3.67 0.29
CA MET A 187 -5.05 2.62 0.50
C MET A 187 -6.44 3.06 -0.01
N HIS A 188 -6.77 4.35 0.12
CA HIS A 188 -8.00 4.89 -0.47
C HIS A 188 -7.87 5.10 -1.98
N MET A 189 -6.71 5.57 -2.45
CA MET A 189 -6.46 5.80 -3.88
C MET A 189 -6.53 4.49 -4.68
N ILE A 190 -5.93 3.40 -4.19
CA ILE A 190 -5.97 2.10 -4.88
C ILE A 190 -7.40 1.55 -4.99
N ARG A 191 -8.22 1.72 -3.94
CA ARG A 191 -9.62 1.30 -3.94
C ARG A 191 -10.48 2.13 -4.91
N LYS A 192 -10.27 3.45 -4.94
CA LYS A 192 -11.00 4.36 -5.86
C LYS A 192 -10.59 4.19 -7.32
N SER A 193 -9.34 3.83 -7.58
CA SER A 193 -8.81 3.61 -8.92
C SER A 193 -9.15 2.23 -9.50
N ASN A 194 -9.88 1.38 -8.76
CA ASN A 194 -10.17 -0.02 -9.09
C ASN A 194 -8.94 -0.95 -9.18
N VAL A 195 -7.72 -0.44 -8.97
CA VAL A 195 -6.50 -1.23 -9.12
C VAL A 195 -6.42 -2.37 -8.11
N ALA A 196 -7.02 -2.21 -6.91
CA ALA A 196 -7.08 -3.29 -5.93
C ALA A 196 -7.80 -4.54 -6.44
N ASN A 197 -8.78 -4.39 -7.34
CA ASN A 197 -9.51 -5.51 -7.93
C ASN A 197 -8.72 -6.21 -9.04
N ILE A 198 -7.61 -5.62 -9.47
CA ILE A 198 -6.72 -6.15 -10.51
C ILE A 198 -5.58 -6.94 -9.87
N ILE A 199 -4.93 -6.33 -8.87
CA ILE A 199 -3.76 -6.92 -8.19
C ILE A 199 -4.15 -7.80 -6.99
N GLY A 200 -5.44 -8.12 -6.84
CA GLY A 200 -5.95 -9.02 -5.81
C GLY A 200 -5.94 -8.49 -4.38
N GLY A 201 -5.67 -7.19 -4.16
CA GLY A 201 -5.65 -6.60 -2.83
C GLY A 201 -5.27 -5.12 -2.82
N ALA A 202 -5.42 -4.51 -1.64
CA ALA A 202 -5.13 -3.10 -1.42
C ALA A 202 -3.97 -2.88 -0.43
N SER A 203 -3.23 -3.93 -0.05
CA SER A 203 -2.04 -3.83 0.81
C SER A 203 -0.88 -3.18 0.06
N LEU A 204 0.04 -2.59 0.81
CA LEU A 204 1.28 -2.05 0.26
C LEU A 204 2.12 -3.15 -0.39
N ASP A 205 2.19 -4.33 0.24
CA ASP A 205 2.89 -5.49 -0.32
C ASP A 205 2.41 -5.85 -1.73
N ASN A 206 1.08 -5.95 -1.92
CA ASN A 206 0.53 -6.25 -3.24
C ASN A 206 0.87 -5.17 -4.26
N ILE A 207 0.90 -3.90 -3.84
CA ILE A 207 1.30 -2.77 -4.70
C ILE A 207 2.76 -2.93 -5.12
N ILE A 208 3.66 -3.19 -4.18
CA ILE A 208 5.10 -3.34 -4.43
C ILE A 208 5.35 -4.50 -5.39
N GLU A 209 4.77 -5.66 -5.11
CA GLU A 209 4.99 -6.87 -5.90
C GLU A 209 4.33 -6.78 -7.28
N SER A 210 3.06 -6.35 -7.35
CA SER A 210 2.30 -6.42 -8.61
C SER A 210 2.51 -5.21 -9.52
N ILE A 211 2.78 -4.02 -8.96
CA ILE A 211 2.90 -2.79 -9.75
C ILE A 211 4.36 -2.47 -10.03
N PHE A 212 5.22 -2.66 -9.03
CA PHE A 212 6.62 -2.29 -9.10
C PHE A 212 7.56 -3.47 -9.34
N ALA A 213 7.04 -4.71 -9.30
CA ALA A 213 7.80 -5.94 -9.49
C ALA A 213 9.01 -6.03 -8.55
N ASP A 214 8.83 -5.62 -7.29
CA ASP A 214 9.84 -5.71 -6.24
C ASP A 214 9.36 -6.63 -5.10
N ASN A 215 10.32 -7.10 -4.30
CA ASN A 215 10.04 -7.97 -3.16
C ASN A 215 9.76 -7.17 -1.90
N THR A 216 8.86 -7.69 -1.08
CA THR A 216 8.49 -7.19 0.23
C THR A 216 9.36 -7.83 1.32
N ILE A 217 9.41 -7.20 2.49
CA ILE A 217 10.09 -7.74 3.67
C ILE A 217 9.00 -7.98 4.71
N GLY A 218 8.87 -9.22 5.19
CA GLY A 218 7.89 -9.51 6.24
C GLY A 218 8.29 -8.90 7.58
N LEU A 219 7.34 -8.26 8.27
CA LEU A 219 7.51 -7.55 9.54
C LEU A 219 8.37 -8.32 10.56
N PHE A 220 8.03 -9.57 10.89
CA PHE A 220 8.78 -10.35 11.89
C PHE A 220 10.23 -10.63 11.49
N ASN A 221 10.49 -10.81 10.19
CA ASN A 221 11.86 -10.98 9.70
C ASN A 221 12.63 -9.66 9.76
N ALA A 222 11.95 -8.52 9.55
CA ALA A 222 12.54 -7.20 9.67
C ALA A 222 13.09 -6.96 11.08
N TYR A 223 12.32 -7.31 12.12
CA TYR A 223 12.71 -7.15 13.52
C TYR A 223 13.87 -8.06 13.99
N GLN A 224 14.25 -9.08 13.21
CA GLN A 224 15.37 -9.96 13.58
C GLN A 224 16.75 -9.37 13.24
N ASN A 225 16.79 -8.31 12.43
CA ASN A 225 18.05 -7.76 11.92
C ASN A 225 17.89 -6.26 11.63
N LEU A 226 18.76 -5.43 12.22
CA LEU A 226 18.68 -3.98 12.11
C LEU A 226 18.73 -3.48 10.65
N ASP A 227 19.59 -4.07 9.80
CA ASP A 227 19.65 -3.71 8.39
C ASP A 227 18.32 -3.99 7.67
N LEU A 228 17.69 -5.13 7.96
CA LEU A 228 16.38 -5.48 7.40
C LEU A 228 15.27 -4.57 7.93
N PHE A 229 15.29 -4.27 9.23
CA PHE A 229 14.36 -3.34 9.88
C PHE A 229 14.36 -1.97 9.20
N ILE A 230 15.54 -1.38 9.02
CA ILE A 230 15.69 -0.08 8.37
C ILE A 230 15.24 -0.14 6.91
N LYS A 231 15.62 -1.20 6.16
CA LYS A 231 15.21 -1.38 4.76
C LYS A 231 13.69 -1.52 4.63
N TYR A 232 13.06 -2.25 5.55
CA TYR A 232 11.62 -2.48 5.60
C TYR A 232 10.87 -1.15 5.82
N GLY A 233 11.08 -0.47 6.95
CA GLY A 233 10.32 0.76 7.23
C GLY A 233 10.60 1.89 6.23
N LEU A 234 11.81 1.96 5.65
CA LEU A 234 12.07 2.95 4.60
C LEU A 234 11.41 2.60 3.27
N LYS A 235 11.27 1.30 2.92
CA LYS A 235 10.44 0.91 1.77
C LYS A 235 8.99 1.34 2.00
N ASP A 236 8.48 1.17 3.21
CA ASP A 236 7.11 1.53 3.58
C ASP A 236 6.87 3.05 3.58
N ALA A 237 7.92 3.85 3.84
CA ALA A 237 7.87 5.30 3.62
C ALA A 237 8.07 5.71 2.13
N ILE A 238 8.83 4.95 1.33
CA ILE A 238 9.14 5.34 -0.06
C ILE A 238 8.01 4.97 -1.03
N TYR A 239 7.51 3.74 -0.96
CA TYR A 239 6.59 3.20 -1.95
C TYR A 239 5.23 3.90 -2.02
N PRO A 240 4.64 4.43 -0.93
CA PRO A 240 3.42 5.22 -1.02
C PRO A 240 3.57 6.45 -1.92
N ILE A 241 4.74 7.09 -1.95
CA ILE A 241 5.00 8.23 -2.83
C ILE A 241 4.94 7.81 -4.31
N TYR A 242 5.54 6.66 -4.65
CA TYR A 242 5.45 6.10 -6.00
C TYR A 242 4.03 5.61 -6.34
N ALA A 243 3.35 4.96 -5.40
CA ALA A 243 1.98 4.48 -5.57
C ALA A 243 1.01 5.63 -5.84
N ARG A 244 1.15 6.75 -5.11
CA ARG A 244 0.38 7.98 -5.36
C ARG A 244 0.51 8.44 -6.82
N GLU A 245 1.74 8.53 -7.34
CA GLU A 245 2.00 8.96 -8.72
C GLU A 245 1.38 8.00 -9.74
N TYR A 246 1.50 6.69 -9.51
CA TYR A 246 0.88 5.67 -10.34
C TYR A 246 -0.65 5.79 -10.35
N PHE A 247 -1.30 5.91 -9.19
CA PHE A 247 -2.77 6.00 -9.13
C PHE A 247 -3.30 7.28 -9.78
N MET A 248 -2.54 8.37 -9.75
CA MET A 248 -2.94 9.62 -10.40
C MET A 248 -2.80 9.56 -11.93
N THR A 249 -1.76 8.91 -12.44
CA THR A 249 -1.34 9.06 -13.85
C THR A 249 -1.51 7.80 -14.68
N GLY A 250 -1.63 6.63 -14.04
CA GLY A 250 -1.58 5.31 -14.69
C GLY A 250 -0.22 4.94 -15.27
N SER A 251 0.80 5.75 -15.04
CA SER A 251 2.17 5.51 -15.50
C SER A 251 3.00 5.03 -14.32
N VAL A 252 3.66 3.88 -14.48
CA VAL A 252 4.61 3.40 -13.48
C VAL A 252 5.77 4.41 -13.43
N PRO A 253 5.99 5.09 -12.28
CA PRO A 253 7.03 6.08 -12.16
C PRO A 253 8.41 5.42 -12.29
N GLU A 254 9.40 6.22 -12.68
CA GLU A 254 10.79 5.77 -12.66
C GLU A 254 11.24 5.58 -11.20
N ILE A 255 11.40 4.32 -10.80
CA ILE A 255 11.87 3.94 -9.48
C ILE A 255 13.39 4.05 -9.51
N LYS A 256 13.95 4.82 -8.57
CA LYS A 256 15.40 4.89 -8.42
C LYS A 256 15.94 3.56 -7.94
N ASP A 257 16.97 3.05 -8.61
CA ASP A 257 17.60 1.79 -8.20
C ASP A 257 18.10 1.83 -6.75
N LYS A 258 18.71 2.95 -6.35
CA LYS A 258 19.18 3.20 -4.99
C LYS A 258 18.71 4.54 -4.45
N ILE A 259 18.27 4.54 -3.19
CA ILE A 259 17.98 5.75 -2.43
C ILE A 259 18.89 5.79 -1.21
N LYS A 260 19.66 6.88 -1.06
CA LYS A 260 20.57 7.07 0.08
C LYS A 260 19.76 7.24 1.36
N LEU A 261 20.19 6.60 2.45
CA LEU A 261 19.79 6.92 3.81
C LEU A 261 20.51 8.20 4.23
N ASN A 262 19.78 9.30 4.42
CA ASN A 262 20.40 10.60 4.67
C ASN A 262 20.59 10.91 6.15
N ASN A 263 19.72 10.39 7.01
CA ASN A 263 19.70 10.75 8.41
C ASN A 263 19.30 9.57 9.30
N ILE A 264 20.16 9.27 10.28
CA ILE A 264 19.81 8.50 11.46
C ILE A 264 20.11 9.41 12.65
N VAL A 265 19.11 9.68 13.48
CA VAL A 265 19.20 10.73 14.51
C VAL A 265 20.35 10.48 15.49
N ARG A 266 20.53 9.22 15.91
CA ARG A 266 21.66 8.80 16.74
C ARG A 266 22.79 8.31 15.82
N PRO A 267 23.91 9.06 15.70
CA PRO A 267 24.96 8.71 14.75
C PRO A 267 25.63 7.37 15.05
N GLU A 268 25.61 6.91 16.29
CA GLU A 268 26.17 5.64 16.75
C GLU A 268 25.54 4.44 16.00
N THR A 269 24.31 4.59 15.53
CA THR A 269 23.62 3.58 14.74
C THR A 269 24.29 3.35 13.38
N TRP A 270 25.02 4.33 12.84
CA TRP A 270 25.78 4.14 11.59
C TRP A 270 26.88 3.10 11.73
N ASP A 271 27.44 2.92 12.94
CA ASP A 271 28.47 1.92 13.21
C ASP A 271 27.89 0.50 13.29
N LEU A 272 26.56 0.37 13.36
CA LEU A 272 25.84 -0.90 13.50
C LEU A 272 25.29 -1.44 12.17
N ILE A 273 25.37 -0.66 11.09
CA ILE A 273 24.77 -1.00 9.80
C ILE A 273 25.82 -1.07 8.70
N GLN A 274 25.56 -1.90 7.68
CA GLN A 274 26.53 -2.16 6.59
C GLN A 274 26.15 -1.50 5.26
N PHE A 275 25.27 -0.49 5.28
CA PHE A 275 24.80 0.18 4.07
C PHE A 275 24.47 1.65 4.33
N ASP A 276 24.56 2.45 3.28
CA ASP A 276 24.14 3.86 3.27
C ASP A 276 23.00 4.13 2.28
N SER A 277 22.50 3.09 1.61
CA SER A 277 21.48 3.19 0.57
C SER A 277 20.64 1.91 0.44
N ILE A 278 19.37 2.10 0.09
CA ILE A 278 18.40 1.01 -0.10
C ILE A 278 18.19 0.76 -1.58
N SER A 279 18.26 -0.51 -1.98
CA SER A 279 17.92 -0.95 -3.32
C SER A 279 16.40 -1.14 -3.46
N LEU A 280 15.79 -0.48 -4.43
CA LEU A 280 14.35 -0.59 -4.71
C LEU A 280 14.03 -1.45 -5.95
N ARG A 281 15.07 -1.90 -6.66
CA ARG A 281 14.96 -2.94 -7.67
C ARG A 281 16.05 -3.97 -7.43
N ARG A 282 15.69 -5.24 -7.51
CA ARG A 282 16.65 -6.25 -7.97
C ARG A 282 16.71 -6.12 -9.48
N LYS A 283 17.91 -6.00 -10.06
CA LYS A 283 18.07 -6.32 -11.48
C LYS A 283 17.64 -7.77 -11.64
N ILE A 284 16.50 -7.99 -12.30
CA ILE A 284 16.24 -9.29 -12.92
C ILE A 284 17.23 -9.33 -14.09
N ASN A 285 18.20 -10.23 -14.01
CA ASN A 285 19.36 -10.45 -14.88
C ASN A 285 20.69 -9.89 -14.34
N GLU A 286 21.31 -10.65 -13.44
CA GLU A 286 22.67 -11.19 -13.62
C GLU A 286 22.60 -12.71 -13.48
#